data_AF-A0A0M0I1C8-F1
#
_entry.id   AF-A0A0M0I1C8-F1
#
_cell.length_a   1.000
_cell.length_b   1.000
_cell.length_c   1.000
_cell.angle_alpha   90.00
_cell.angle_beta   90.00
_cell.angle_gamma   90.00
#
_symmetry.space_group_name_H-M   'P 1'
#
loop_
_entity.id
_entity.type
_entity.pdbx_description
1 polymer ?
#
loop_
_entity_poly.entity_id
_entity_poly.type
_entity_poly.pdbx_seq_one_letter_code
_entity_poly.pdbx_strand_id
1 'polypeptide(L)' 'MAFELCQQAGISNQVEIIDIAFDDELFSRYGVTIPVLNFQGNEINWPFDLQELQHWLDSNGITYHQ' A
#
# COMPACT_ATOMS: atom_id res chain seq x y z
N MET A 1 11.36 3.83 0.31
CA MET A 1 10.04 4.26 0.84
C MET A 1 8.95 3.39 0.23
N ALA A 2 7.81 3.14 0.91
CA ALA A 2 6.74 2.25 0.43
C ALA A 2 6.27 2.56 -1.01
N PHE A 3 6.13 3.85 -1.34
CA PHE A 3 5.71 4.27 -2.67
C PHE A 3 6.74 3.96 -3.76
N GLU A 4 8.04 3.97 -3.46
CA GLU A 4 9.09 3.58 -4.41
C GLU A 4 9.00 2.09 -4.77
N LEU A 5 8.63 1.23 -3.81
CA LEU A 5 8.38 -0.18 -4.11
C LEU A 5 7.16 -0.36 -5.02
N CYS A 6 6.13 0.48 -4.86
CA CYS A 6 4.97 0.49 -5.76
C CYS A 6 5.38 0.90 -7.20
N GLN A 7 6.31 1.84 -7.35
CA GLN A 7 6.88 2.20 -8.65
C GLN A 7 7.70 1.05 -9.25
N GLN A 8 8.55 0.40 -8.46
CA GLN A 8 9.32 -0.76 -8.89
C GLN A 8 8.43 -1.95 -9.30
N ALA A 9 7.30 -2.13 -8.61
CA ALA A 9 6.29 -3.13 -8.96
C ALA A 9 5.41 -2.74 -10.16
N GLY A 10 5.56 -1.54 -10.73
CA GLY A 10 4.80 -1.10 -11.90
C GLY A 10 3.34 -0.72 -11.63
N ILE A 11 2.95 -0.63 -10.35
CA ILE A 11 1.56 -0.34 -9.94
C ILE A 11 1.35 1.12 -9.51
N SER A 12 2.36 1.99 -9.60
CA SER A 12 2.25 3.38 -9.11
C SER A 12 1.08 4.16 -9.70
N ASN A 13 0.65 3.83 -10.93
CA ASN A 13 -0.50 4.45 -11.59
C ASN A 13 -1.86 3.97 -11.06
N GLN A 14 -1.87 2.88 -10.27
CA GLN A 14 -3.05 2.28 -9.66
C GLN A 14 -3.13 2.58 -8.14
N VAL A 15 -2.12 3.26 -7.60
CA VAL A 15 -2.06 3.63 -6.18
C VAL A 15 -2.63 5.04 -6.02
N GLU A 16 -3.66 5.15 -5.20
CA GLU A 16 -4.16 6.44 -4.70
C GLU A 16 -3.44 6.79 -3.40
N ILE A 17 -2.87 8.00 -3.33
CA ILE A 17 -2.24 8.51 -2.11
C ILE A 17 -3.29 9.30 -1.33
N ILE A 18 -3.60 8.83 -0.13
CA ILE A 18 -4.55 9.47 0.77
C ILE A 18 -3.75 10.08 1.94
N ASP A 19 -3.90 11.40 2.13
CA ASP A 19 -3.41 12.07 3.33
C ASP A 19 -4.46 11.93 4.44
N ILE A 20 -4.04 11.34 5.57
CA ILE A 20 -4.91 11.04 6.71
C ILE A 20 -4.93 12.16 7.75
N ALA A 21 -4.17 13.25 7.57
CA ALA A 21 -3.98 14.27 8.60
C ALA A 21 -5.28 14.99 9.03
N PHE A 22 -6.32 14.98 8.20
CA PHE A 22 -7.61 15.62 8.46
C PHE A 22 -8.78 14.63 8.56
N ASP A 23 -8.51 13.33 8.53
CA ASP A 23 -9.51 12.28 8.68
C ASP A 23 -9.30 11.61 10.04
N ASP A 24 -10.15 11.92 11.02
CA ASP A 24 -10.00 11.43 12.39
C ASP A 24 -10.04 9.90 12.48
N GLU A 25 -10.82 9.22 11.63
CA GLU A 25 -10.91 7.76 11.61
C GLU A 25 -9.62 7.14 11.07
N LEU A 26 -9.14 7.63 9.92
CA LEU A 26 -7.89 7.17 9.32
C LEU A 26 -6.68 7.55 10.18
N PHE A 27 -6.67 8.74 10.79
CA PHE A 27 -5.62 9.18 11.71
C PHE A 27 -5.58 8.31 12.96
N SER A 28 -6.73 8.01 13.56
CA SER A 28 -6.79 7.11 14.72
C SER A 28 -6.34 5.68 14.37
N ARG A 29 -6.58 5.23 13.15
CA ARG A 29 -6.22 3.87 12.71
C ARG A 29 -4.77 3.74 12.27
N TYR A 30 -4.26 4.72 11.52
CA TYR A 30 -2.97 4.62 10.83
C TYR A 30 -1.94 5.66 11.25
N GLY A 31 -2.26 6.60 12.14
CA GLY A 31 -1.38 7.72 12.50
C GLY A 31 0.01 7.34 13.02
N VAL A 32 0.22 6.08 13.43
CA VAL A 32 1.52 5.53 13.87
C VAL A 32 2.09 4.44 12.94
N THR A 33 1.31 3.95 11.98
CA THR A 33 1.68 2.84 11.09
C THR A 33 1.83 3.25 9.63
N ILE A 34 1.48 4.48 9.26
CA ILE A 34 1.73 4.99 7.91
C ILE A 34 3.23 4.93 7.55
N PRO A 35 3.58 4.50 6.33
CA PRO A 35 2.68 4.21 5.21
C PRO A 35 2.05 2.80 5.25
N VAL A 36 0.78 2.70 4.87
CA VAL A 36 0.02 1.43 4.75
C VAL A 36 -0.61 1.35 3.36
N LEU A 37 -0.56 0.18 2.72
CA LEU A 37 -1.34 -0.09 1.52
C LEU A 37 -2.58 -0.88 1.92
N ASN A 38 -3.75 -0.46 1.43
CA ASN A 38 -5.01 -1.17 1.60
C ASN A 38 -5.61 -1.49 0.23
N PHE A 39 -6.09 -2.72 0.05
CA PHE A 39 -6.92 -3.10 -1.09
C PHE A 39 -8.11 -3.92 -0.60
N GLN A 40 -9.32 -3.36 -0.73
CA GLN A 40 -10.58 -4.01 -0.34
C GLN A 40 -10.56 -4.58 1.10
N GLY A 41 -9.86 -3.93 2.02
CA GLY A 41 -9.75 -4.37 3.42
C GLY A 41 -8.58 -5.30 3.73
N ASN A 42 -7.82 -5.76 2.74
CA ASN A 42 -6.52 -6.38 2.96
C ASN A 42 -5.46 -5.29 3.09
N GLU A 43 -4.61 -5.39 4.11
CA GLU A 43 -3.60 -4.40 4.42
C GLU A 43 -2.21 -5.01 4.44
N ILE A 44 -1.23 -4.24 3.95
CA ILE A 44 0.19 -4.50 4.21
C ILE A 44 0.80 -3.25 4.82
N ASN A 45 1.35 -3.42 6.03
CA ASN A 45 1.93 -2.35 6.83
C ASN A 45 3.41 -2.23 6.50
N TRP A 46 3.91 -1.01 6.36
CA TRP A 46 5.36 -0.79 6.28
C TRP A 46 6.03 -1.16 7.63
N PRO A 47 7.26 -1.69 7.62
CA PRO A 47 8.11 -1.99 6.46
C PRO A 47 7.77 -3.30 5.76
N PHE A 48 7.91 -3.29 4.43
CA PHE A 48 7.91 -4.49 3.60
C PHE A 48 8.92 -4.33 2.47
N ASP A 49 9.41 -5.44 1.91
CA ASP A 49 10.25 -5.43 0.71
C ASP A 49 9.45 -5.65 -0.59
N LEU A 50 10.15 -5.68 -1.73
CA LEU A 50 9.51 -5.85 -3.04
C LEU A 50 8.86 -7.24 -3.20
N GLN A 51 9.43 -8.27 -2.59
CA GLN A 51 8.90 -9.64 -2.68
C GLN A 51 7.62 -9.77 -1.85
N GLU A 52 7.61 -9.21 -0.64
CA GLU A 52 6.42 -9.14 0.22
C GLU A 52 5.30 -8.33 -0.45
N LEU A 53 5.64 -7.21 -1.10
CA LEU A 53 4.68 -6.44 -1.89
C LEU A 53 4.11 -7.27 -3.04
N GLN A 54 4.95 -7.96 -3.82
CA GLN A 54 4.50 -8.79 -4.95
C GLN A 54 3.56 -9.91 -4.49
N HIS A 55 3.93 -10.64 -3.43
CA HIS A 55 3.06 -11.68 -2.86
C HIS A 55 1.73 -11.12 -2.37
N TRP A 56 1.73 -9.92 -1.78
CA TRP A 56 0.50 -9.26 -1.37
C TRP A 56 -0.36 -8.86 -2.57
N LEU A 57 0.23 -8.33 -3.64
CA LEU A 57 -0.48 -8.00 -4.89
C LEU A 57 -1.11 -9.24 -5.52
N ASP A 58 -0.35 -10.33 -5.62
CA ASP A 58 -0.82 -11.62 -6.14
C ASP A 58 -1.99 -12.17 -5.32
N SER A 59 -1.86 -12.14 -3.98
CA SER A 59 -2.91 -12.62 -3.06
C SER A 59 -4.20 -11.81 -3.18
N ASN A 60 -4.10 -10.56 -3.61
CA ASN A 60 -5.22 -9.65 -3.85
C ASN A 60 -5.71 -9.65 -5.30
N GLY A 61 -5.10 -10.43 -6.19
CA GLY A 61 -5.45 -10.46 -7.62
C GLY A 61 -5.12 -9.16 -8.37
N ILE A 62 -4.25 -8.32 -7.82
CA ILE A 62 -3.81 -7.09 -8.47
C ILE A 62 -2.79 -7.49 -9.54
N THR A 63 -3.29 -7.68 -10.76
CA THR A 63 -2.51 -8.21 -11.87
C THR A 63 -1.50 -7.15 -12.33
N TYR A 64 -0.23 -7.35 -12.01
CA TYR A 64 0.87 -6.61 -12.63
C TYR A 64 1.30 -7.37 -13.89
N HIS A 65 0.98 -6.82 -15.07
CA HIS A 65 1.53 -7.35 -16.31
C HIS A 65 2.96 -6.80 -16.47
N GLN A 66 3.95 -7.69 -16.43
CA GLN A 66 5.29 -7.40 -16.96
C GLN A 66 5.24 -7.14 -18.46
#